data_AF-A0AAW9W8K1-F1
#
_entry.id   AF-A0AAW9W8K1-F1
#
_cell.length_a   1.000
_cell.length_b   1.000
_cell.length_c   1.000
_cell.angle_alpha   90.00
_cell.angle_beta   90.00
_cell.angle_gamma   90.00
#
_symmetry.space_group_name_H-M   'P 1'
#
loop_
_entity.id
_entity.type
_entity.pdbx_description
1 polymer ?
#
loop_
_entity_poly.entity_id
_entity_poly.type
_entity_poly.pdbx_seq_one_letter_code
_entity_poly.pdbx_strand_id
1 'polypeptide(L)' 'TSNMQNRKRQTNNLSGAPGVYWDSKRERWIAAIHARGVRYHLGSFKDFVVATEKYAAAKKHLHISDTRSTAT' A
#
# COMPACT_ATOMS: atom_id res chain seq x y z
N THR A 1 -15.03 21.98 -12.19
CA THR A 1 -14.67 20.56 -12.41
C THR A 1 -13.68 20.13 -11.34
N SER A 2 -13.80 18.89 -10.85
CA SER A 2 -12.93 18.20 -9.87
C SER A 2 -13.39 18.24 -8.40
N ASN A 3 -14.20 17.25 -8.01
CA ASN A 3 -14.45 16.87 -6.62
C ASN A 3 -14.14 15.37 -6.46
N MET A 4 -12.86 15.01 -6.50
CA MET A 4 -12.39 13.63 -6.26
C MET A 4 -11.86 13.43 -4.83
N GLN A 5 -12.17 14.35 -3.89
CA GLN A 5 -11.60 14.31 -2.54
C GLN A 5 -12.41 13.48 -1.54
N ASN A 6 -13.58 12.93 -1.94
CA ASN A 6 -14.49 12.20 -1.06
C ASN A 6 -14.71 10.73 -1.47
N ARG A 7 -13.68 10.06 -2.00
CA ARG A 7 -13.79 8.61 -2.26
C ARG A 7 -13.71 7.89 -0.92
N LYS A 8 -14.87 7.54 -0.36
CA LYS A 8 -15.00 6.64 0.81
C LYS A 8 -14.05 5.46 0.65
N ARG A 9 -13.39 5.02 1.74
CA ARG A 9 -12.60 3.77 1.74
C ARG A 9 -13.45 2.70 1.07
N GLN A 10 -12.98 2.16 -0.05
CA GLN A 10 -13.77 1.23 -0.84
C GLN A 10 -14.08 0.03 0.05
N THR A 11 -15.36 -0.20 0.33
CA THR A 11 -15.87 -1.23 1.25
C THR A 11 -15.69 -2.64 0.74
N ASN A 12 -15.18 -2.82 -0.49
CA ASN A 12 -14.71 -4.11 -1.01
C ASN A 12 -13.35 -4.54 -0.41
N ASN A 13 -13.08 -4.02 0.78
CA ASN A 13 -11.93 -4.25 1.63
C ASN A 13 -12.16 -5.57 2.39
N LEU A 14 -12.24 -6.70 1.69
CA LEU A 14 -12.30 -8.00 2.37
C LEU A 14 -11.00 -8.31 3.16
N SER A 15 -10.02 -7.41 3.12
CA SER A 15 -8.70 -7.62 3.71
C SER A 15 -8.10 -6.43 4.46
N GLY A 16 -8.74 -5.25 4.46
CA GLY A 16 -8.32 -4.12 5.29
C GLY A 16 -6.88 -3.61 5.05
N ALA A 17 -6.18 -4.06 4.00
CA ALA A 17 -4.77 -3.79 3.79
C ALA A 17 -4.59 -2.51 2.94
N PRO A 18 -4.15 -1.38 3.54
CA PRO A 18 -3.81 -0.20 2.75
C PRO A 18 -2.67 -0.54 1.77
N GLY A 19 -2.76 -0.04 0.53
CA GLY A 19 -1.67 -0.19 -0.45
C GLY A 19 -1.70 -1.46 -1.31
N VAL A 20 -2.64 -2.38 -1.10
CA VAL A 20 -2.81 -3.58 -1.97
C VAL A 20 -4.11 -3.48 -2.76
N TYR A 21 -4.06 -3.66 -4.08
CA TYR A 21 -5.24 -3.61 -4.95
C TYR A 21 -5.16 -4.65 -6.06
N TRP A 22 -6.32 -5.14 -6.52
CA TRP A 22 -6.40 -6.05 -7.66
C TRP A 22 -6.38 -5.28 -8.98
N ASP A 23 -5.51 -5.68 -9.91
CA ASP A 23 -5.48 -5.22 -11.29
C ASP A 23 -6.17 -6.27 -12.17
N SER A 24 -7.38 -5.97 -12.64
CA SER A 24 -8.17 -6.86 -13.48
C SER A 24 -7.63 -7.01 -14.89
N LYS A 25 -6.77 -6.10 -15.38
CA LYS A 25 -6.13 -6.24 -16.70
C LYS A 25 -4.99 -7.24 -16.68
N ARG A 26 -4.32 -7.33 -15.54
CA ARG A 26 -3.16 -8.22 -15.32
C ARG A 26 -3.51 -9.47 -14.53
N GLU A 27 -4.73 -9.53 -14.01
CA GLU A 27 -5.23 -10.56 -13.11
C GLU A 27 -4.26 -10.81 -11.95
N ARG A 28 -3.82 -9.70 -11.33
CA ARG A 28 -2.76 -9.70 -10.30
C ARG A 28 -3.04 -8.70 -9.20
N TRP A 29 -2.68 -9.06 -7.98
CA TRP A 29 -2.61 -8.18 -6.82
C TRP A 29 -1.35 -7.32 -6.86
N ILE A 30 -1.53 -6.00 -6.93
CA ILE A 30 -0.43 -5.05 -6.90
C ILE A 30 -0.28 -4.52 -5.48
N ALA A 31 0.94 -4.61 -4.94
CA ALA A 31 1.31 -4.01 -3.68
C ALA A 31 2.14 -2.74 -3.93
N ALA A 32 1.72 -1.64 -3.33
CA ALA A 32 2.42 -0.36 -3.36
C ALA A 32 2.32 0.30 -1.99
N ILE A 33 3.39 0.98 -1.57
CA ILE A 33 3.43 1.72 -0.31
C ILE A 33 3.80 3.18 -0.59
N HIS A 34 3.15 4.09 0.12
CA HIS A 34 3.46 5.50 0.07
C HIS A 34 4.25 5.84 1.32
N ALA A 35 5.47 6.34 1.15
CA ALA A 35 6.33 6.79 2.24
C ALA A 35 7.03 8.08 1.83
N ARG A 36 7.07 9.07 2.72
CA ARG A 36 7.74 10.36 2.49
C ARG A 36 7.27 11.09 1.22
N GLY A 37 5.98 10.97 0.88
CA GLY A 37 5.41 11.56 -0.35
C GLY A 37 5.77 10.81 -1.65
N VAL A 38 6.59 9.76 -1.58
CA VAL A 38 6.99 8.93 -2.71
C VAL A 38 6.20 7.62 -2.70
N ARG A 39 5.72 7.21 -3.87
CA ARG A 39 5.06 5.92 -4.07
C ARG A 39 6.10 4.87 -4.47
N TYR A 40 6.27 3.86 -3.63
CA TYR A 40 7.12 2.70 -3.89
C TYR A 40 6.27 1.54 -4.39
N HIS A 41 6.59 1.02 -5.57
CA HIS A 41 5.96 -0.16 -6.12
C HIS A 41 6.68 -1.41 -5.61
N LEU A 42 5.98 -2.24 -4.82
CA LEU A 42 6.56 -3.44 -4.19
C LEU A 42 6.51 -4.65 -5.12
N GLY A 43 5.57 -4.66 -6.07
CA GLY A 43 5.44 -5.71 -7.07
C GLY A 43 3.99 -6.10 -7.34
N SER A 44 3.84 -7.03 -8.30
CA SER A 44 2.56 -7.65 -8.65
C SER A 44 2.61 -9.15 -8.33
N PHE A 45 1.62 -9.67 -7.62
CA PHE A 45 1.53 -11.04 -7.14
C PHE A 45 0.22 -11.66 -7.62
N LYS A 46 0.16 -12.99 -7.76
CA LYS A 46 -1.10 -13.68 -8.08
C LYS A 46 -1.97 -13.86 -6.83
N ASP A 47 -1.33 -14.00 -5.67
CA ASP A 47 -1.99 -14.27 -4.41
C ASP A 47 -2.13 -13.01 -3.55
N PHE A 48 -3.32 -12.84 -2.99
CA PHE A 48 -3.64 -11.72 -2.11
C PHE A 48 -2.75 -11.72 -0.86
N VAL A 49 -2.55 -12.90 -0.26
CA VAL A 49 -1.75 -13.10 0.96
C VAL A 49 -0.29 -12.71 0.72
N VAL A 50 0.28 -13.09 -0.43
CA VAL A 50 1.67 -12.74 -0.76
C VAL A 50 1.81 -11.21 -0.92
N ALA A 51 0.83 -10.56 -1.56
CA ALA A 51 0.85 -9.10 -1.71
C ALA A 51 0.78 -8.37 -0.35
N THR A 52 -0.04 -8.86 0.60
CA THR A 52 -0.14 -8.27 1.93
C THR A 52 1.11 -8.51 2.78
N GLU A 53 1.71 -9.68 2.72
CA GLU A 53 2.99 -9.96 3.38
C GLU A 53 4.10 -9.04 2.91
N LYS A 54 4.19 -8.83 1.58
CA LYS A 54 5.17 -7.90 0.98
C LYS A 54 4.93 -6.46 1.41
N TYR A 55 3.67 -6.03 1.47
CA TYR A 55 3.32 -4.73 2.02
C TYR A 55 3.68 -4.59 3.50
N ALA A 56 3.39 -5.58 4.33
CA ALA A 56 3.70 -5.58 5.76
C ALA A 56 5.21 -5.55 6.01
N ALA A 57 5.99 -6.32 5.25
CA ALA A 57 7.45 -6.30 5.29
C ALA A 57 7.98 -4.90 4.91
N ALA A 58 7.53 -4.35 3.79
CA ALA A 58 7.93 -3.02 3.34
C ALA A 58 7.56 -1.93 4.36
N LYS A 59 6.36 -2.01 4.95
CA LYS A 59 5.92 -1.10 6.01
C LYS A 59 6.84 -1.19 7.23
N LYS A 60 7.26 -2.38 7.65
CA LYS A 60 8.21 -2.55 8.77
C LYS A 60 9.56 -1.91 8.45
N HIS A 61 10.10 -2.12 7.26
CA HIS A 61 11.36 -1.51 6.81
C HIS A 61 11.28 0.03 6.73
N LEU A 62 10.17 0.57 6.22
CA LEU A 62 9.94 2.01 6.10
C LEU A 62 9.61 2.67 7.45
N HIS A 63 8.97 1.96 8.38
CA HIS A 63 8.65 2.50 9.70
C HIS A 63 9.90 2.73 10.55
N ILE A 64 10.90 1.84 10.46
CA ILE A 64 12.20 2.00 11.15
C ILE A 64 12.97 3.24 10.66
N SER A 65 12.72 3.69 9.43
CA SER A 65 13.36 4.90 8.90
C SER A 65 12.61 6.19 9.24
N ASP A 66 11.44 6.11 9.90
CA ASP A 66 10.63 7.26 10.33
C ASP A 66 10.69 7.51 11.85
N THR A 67 11.33 6.64 12.62
CA THR A 67 11.57 6.87 14.05
C THR A 67 12.59 8.00 14.24
N ARG A 68 12.07 9.23 14.20
CA ARG A 68 12.60 10.49 14.74
C ARG A 68 14.09 10.47 15.12
N SER A 69 14.91 11.03 14.22
CA SER A 69 15.85 12.05 14.66
C SER A 69 15.05 13.22 15.23
N THR A 70 14.69 13.14 16.51
CA THR A 70 14.54 14.33 17.35
C THR A 70 15.75 14.34 18.25
N ALA A 71 16.88 14.79 17.70
CA ALA A 71 18.00 15.24 18.50
C ALA A 71 17.52 16.46 19.31
N THR A 72 17.62 16.36 20.63
CA THR A 72 17.59 17.49 21.57
C THR A 72 18.97 17.58 22.18
#